data_AF-A0A176K1D9-F1
#
_entry.id   AF-A0A176K1D9-F1
#
_cell.length_a   1.000
_cell.length_b   1.000
_cell.length_c   1.000
_cell.angle_alpha   90.00
_cell.angle_beta   90.00
_cell.angle_gamma   90.00
#
_symmetry.space_group_name_H-M   'P 1'
#
loop_
_entity.id
_entity.type
_entity.pdbx_description
1 polymer ?
#
loop_
_entity_poly.entity_id
_entity_poly.type
_entity_poly.pdbx_seq_one_letter_code
_entity_poly.pdbx_strand_id
1 'polypeptide(L)'
;MADEGREIKISFATLKGLSYWAGFLGIWLIIAGILGLIGAAFSLSAGSEGLGAFFGGLISGVISLVMGSKLRKAKASIESYMFSDRSMMLEDGLDNIRVFFKIQGILIIIALVILLVAIIASLFGAFMFMGFRGYPY
;
A
#
# COMPACT_ATOMS: atom_id res chain seq x y z
N MET A 1 21.68 -22.08 -32.14
CA MET A 1 22.66 -21.35 -31.31
C MET A 1 21.86 -20.66 -30.22
N ALA A 2 21.74 -21.34 -29.08
CA ALA A 2 20.96 -20.86 -27.93
C ALA A 2 21.79 -19.80 -27.20
N ASP A 3 21.17 -18.65 -26.93
CA ASP A 3 21.70 -17.58 -26.07
C ASP A 3 21.62 -18.06 -24.61
N GLU A 4 22.42 -19.08 -24.27
CA GLU A 4 22.51 -19.63 -22.93
C GLU A 4 23.29 -18.65 -22.03
N GLY A 5 22.62 -18.16 -20.99
CA GLY A 5 23.29 -17.77 -19.76
C GLY A 5 24.00 -16.42 -19.75
N ARG A 6 23.49 -15.39 -20.44
CA ARG A 6 23.87 -14.02 -20.09
C ARG A 6 23.34 -13.71 -18.69
N GLU A 7 24.19 -13.88 -17.67
CA GLU A 7 23.97 -13.32 -16.35
C GLU A 7 23.70 -11.82 -16.53
N ILE A 8 22.43 -11.42 -16.42
CA ILE A 8 22.02 -10.03 -16.53
C ILE A 8 22.56 -9.34 -15.28
N LYS A 9 23.77 -8.79 -15.38
CA LYS A 9 24.34 -7.95 -14.33
C LYS A 9 23.49 -6.70 -14.18
N ILE A 10 22.71 -6.66 -13.11
CA ILE A 10 21.94 -5.46 -12.76
C ILE A 10 22.93 -4.35 -12.39
N SER A 11 22.76 -3.18 -13.00
CA SER A 11 23.60 -2.02 -12.71
C SER A 11 23.53 -1.64 -11.23
N PHE A 12 24.69 -1.33 -10.65
CA PHE A 12 24.80 -0.78 -9.29
C PHE A 12 23.93 0.45 -9.10
N ALA A 13 23.81 1.33 -10.11
CA ALA A 13 22.97 2.52 -10.04
C ALA A 13 21.48 2.15 -9.89
N THR A 14 21.02 1.11 -10.58
CA THR A 14 19.64 0.61 -10.49
C THR A 14 19.35 0.04 -9.11
N LEU A 15 20.25 -0.78 -8.57
CA LEU A 15 20.10 -1.38 -7.24
C LEU A 15 20.13 -0.32 -6.14
N LYS A 16 21.02 0.66 -6.26
CA LYS A 16 21.09 1.80 -5.35
C LYS A 16 19.81 2.63 -5.39
N GLY A 17 19.29 2.91 -6.58
CA GLY A 17 18.02 3.61 -6.76
C GLY A 17 16.84 2.85 -6.15
N LEU A 18 16.75 1.54 -6.41
CA LEU A 18 15.71 0.67 -5.87
C LEU A 18 15.75 0.59 -4.33
N SER A 19 16.94 0.44 -3.76
CA SER A 19 17.16 0.45 -2.32
C SER A 19 16.72 1.80 -1.70
N TYR A 20 17.14 2.92 -2.29
CA TYR A 20 16.77 4.24 -1.78
C TYR A 20 15.25 4.47 -1.81
N TRP A 21 14.61 4.12 -2.93
CA TRP A 21 13.16 4.19 -3.08
C TRP A 21 12.44 3.32 -2.05
N ALA A 22 12.84 2.06 -1.89
CA ALA A 22 12.26 1.14 -0.91
C ALA A 22 12.46 1.67 0.52
N GLY A 23 13.63 2.22 0.82
CA GLY A 23 13.93 2.87 2.08
C GLY A 23 13.02 4.06 2.37
N PHE A 24 12.88 4.97 1.41
CA PHE A 24 12.08 6.17 1.52
C PHE A 24 10.59 5.84 1.72
N LEU A 25 10.00 5.06 0.82
CA LEU A 25 8.60 4.66 0.93
C LEU A 25 8.33 3.81 2.17
N GLY A 26 9.26 2.93 2.54
CA GLY A 26 9.12 2.09 3.72
C GLY A 26 8.97 2.91 5.00
N ILE A 27 9.76 3.99 5.15
CA ILE A 27 9.65 4.91 6.28
C ILE A 27 8.31 5.65 6.26
N TRP A 28 7.90 6.18 5.10
CA TRP A 28 6.62 6.89 4.98
C TRP A 28 5.42 6.02 5.32
N LEU A 29 5.42 4.76 4.90
CA LEU A 29 4.36 3.80 5.24
C LEU A 29 4.34 3.47 6.73
N ILE A 30 5.50 3.41 7.38
CA ILE A 30 5.56 3.22 8.83
C ILE A 30 4.97 4.44 9.55
N ILE A 31 5.35 5.65 9.14
CA ILE A 31 4.81 6.90 9.69
C ILE A 31 3.29 6.97 9.49
N ALA A 32 2.82 6.72 8.26
CA ALA A 32 1.40 6.68 7.94
C ALA A 32 0.66 5.61 8.76
N GLY A 33 1.28 4.44 8.96
CA GLY A 33 0.74 3.37 9.78
C GLY A 33 0.57 3.79 11.24
N ILE A 34 1.58 4.41 11.84
CA ILE A 34 1.53 4.95 13.21
C ILE A 34 0.43 6.02 13.33
N LEU A 35 0.38 6.97 12.38
CA LEU A 35 -0.65 8.01 12.38
C LEU A 35 -2.06 7.44 12.23
N GLY A 36 -2.23 6.40 11.41
CA GLY A 36 -3.51 5.69 11.25
C GLY A 36 -3.97 5.01 12.54
N LEU A 37 -3.04 4.36 13.26
CA LEU A 37 -3.34 3.75 14.57
C LEU A 37 -3.68 4.79 15.63
N ILE A 38 -2.97 5.91 15.65
CA ILE A 38 -3.29 7.04 16.54
C ILE A 38 -4.68 7.58 16.22
N GLY A 39 -4.98 7.82 14.94
CA GLY A 39 -6.30 8.25 14.48
C GLY A 39 -7.41 7.29 14.88
N ALA A 40 -7.17 5.97 14.77
CA ALA A 40 -8.09 4.94 15.23
C ALA A 40 -8.35 5.06 16.73
N ALA A 41 -7.30 5.16 17.55
CA ALA A 41 -7.44 5.32 19.00
C ALA A 41 -8.26 6.57 19.37
N PHE A 42 -8.04 7.70 18.68
CA PHE A 42 -8.84 8.90 18.88
C PHE A 42 -10.29 8.73 18.46
N SER A 43 -10.61 7.89 17.48
CA SER A 43 -11.99 7.68 17.03
C SER A 43 -12.87 7.05 18.11
N LEU A 44 -12.28 6.28 19.05
CA LEU A 44 -13.02 5.72 20.18
C LEU A 44 -13.58 6.79 21.12
N SER A 45 -13.02 8.00 21.12
CA SER A 45 -13.54 9.12 21.91
C SER A 45 -14.88 9.68 21.37
N ALA A 46 -15.25 9.35 20.12
CA ALA A 46 -16.49 9.77 19.49
C ALA A 46 -17.70 8.83 19.77
N GLY A 47 -17.56 7.87 20.70
CA GLY A 47 -18.63 6.93 21.03
C GLY A 47 -18.94 5.95 19.88
N SER A 48 -20.21 5.55 19.74
CA SER A 48 -20.61 4.50 18.79
C SER A 48 -20.42 4.86 17.31
N GLU A 49 -20.49 6.14 16.97
CA GLU A 49 -20.26 6.65 15.60
C GLU A 49 -18.78 6.51 15.19
N GLY A 50 -17.88 6.45 16.18
CA GLY A 50 -16.44 6.29 15.98
C GLY A 50 -15.99 4.86 15.67
N LEU A 51 -16.84 3.84 15.85
CA LEU A 51 -16.46 2.43 15.66
C LEU A 51 -16.04 2.13 14.22
N GLY A 52 -16.73 2.70 13.22
CA GLY A 52 -16.37 2.52 11.81
C GLY A 52 -15.00 3.11 11.49
N ALA A 53 -14.74 4.34 11.96
CA ALA A 53 -13.45 5.00 11.79
C ALA A 53 -12.31 4.29 12.54
N PHE A 54 -12.60 3.74 13.73
CA PHE A 54 -11.65 2.94 14.50
C PHE A 54 -11.19 1.72 13.71
N PHE A 55 -12.11 0.88 13.20
CA PHE A 55 -11.73 -0.31 12.44
C PHE A 55 -11.01 0.05 11.14
N GLY A 56 -11.46 1.08 10.43
CA GLY A 56 -10.79 1.56 9.21
C GLY A 56 -9.36 2.03 9.48
N GLY A 57 -9.16 2.84 10.52
CA GLY A 57 -7.83 3.31 10.93
C GLY A 57 -6.93 2.19 11.43
N LEU A 58 -7.47 1.23 12.18
CA LEU A 58 -6.72 0.07 12.68
C LEU A 58 -6.22 -0.81 11.53
N ILE A 59 -7.11 -1.17 10.61
CA ILE A 59 -6.77 -2.05 9.46
C ILE A 59 -5.76 -1.35 8.55
N SER A 60 -6.03 -0.10 8.17
CA SER A 60 -5.12 0.67 7.30
C SER A 60 -3.77 0.91 7.97
N GLY A 61 -3.75 1.18 9.28
CA GLY A 61 -2.55 1.35 10.08
C GLY A 61 -1.67 0.11 10.08
N VAL A 62 -2.25 -1.05 10.41
CA VAL A 62 -1.52 -2.34 10.43
C VAL A 62 -1.00 -2.70 9.05
N ILE A 63 -1.80 -2.56 7.99
CA ILE A 63 -1.37 -2.91 6.63
C ILE A 63 -0.20 -2.00 6.19
N SER A 64 -0.27 -0.70 6.49
CA SER A 64 0.81 0.24 6.18
C SER A 64 2.11 -0.11 6.92
N LEU A 65 2.03 -0.51 8.19
CA LEU A 65 3.20 -0.99 8.94
C LEU A 65 3.81 -2.26 8.33
N VAL A 66 2.98 -3.23 7.96
CA VAL A 66 3.43 -4.47 7.32
C VAL A 66 4.14 -4.17 6.01
N MET A 67 3.54 -3.36 5.13
CA MET A 67 4.13 -2.95 3.87
C MET A 67 5.43 -2.15 4.05
N GLY A 68 5.44 -1.22 5.00
CA GLY A 68 6.63 -0.43 5.32
C GLY A 68 7.78 -1.32 5.83
N SER A 69 7.48 -2.31 6.66
CA SER A 69 8.47 -3.29 7.13
C SER A 69 9.06 -4.13 6.00
N LYS A 70 8.24 -4.51 5.00
CA LYS A 70 8.68 -5.27 3.83
C LYS A 70 9.64 -4.45 2.96
N LEU A 71 9.33 -3.19 2.70
CA LEU A 71 10.24 -2.31 1.97
C LEU A 71 11.54 -2.02 2.72
N ARG A 72 11.50 -1.93 4.05
CA ARG A 72 12.71 -1.80 4.89
C ARG A 72 13.60 -3.03 4.82
N LYS A 73 13.02 -4.24 4.81
CA LYS A 73 13.76 -5.50 4.59
C LYS A 73 14.35 -5.56 3.19
N ALA A 74 13.57 -5.18 2.17
CA ALA A 74 14.06 -5.12 0.80
C ALA A 74 15.26 -4.20 0.65
N LYS A 75 15.21 -2.99 1.22
CA LYS A 75 16.35 -2.06 1.27
C LYS A 75 17.59 -2.73 1.84
N ALA A 76 17.49 -3.29 3.05
CA ALA A 76 18.62 -3.89 3.75
C ALA A 76 19.24 -5.06 2.95
N SER A 77 18.40 -5.88 2.32
CA SER A 77 18.85 -7.01 1.52
C SER A 77 19.55 -6.58 0.22
N ILE A 78 19.00 -5.58 -0.47
CA ILE A 78 19.61 -5.01 -1.69
C ILE A 78 20.93 -4.30 -1.36
N GLU A 79 21.01 -3.58 -0.25
CA GLU A 79 22.27 -2.99 0.25
C GLU A 79 23.29 -4.07 0.55
N SER A 80 22.91 -5.16 1.22
CA SER A 80 23.81 -6.28 1.50
C SER A 80 24.33 -6.95 0.21
N TYR A 81 23.47 -7.09 -0.81
CA TYR A 81 23.89 -7.61 -2.11
C TYR A 81 24.96 -6.73 -2.76
N MET A 82 24.79 -5.40 -2.75
CA MET A 82 25.72 -4.46 -3.36
C MET A 82 27.16 -4.52 -2.79
N PHE A 83 27.35 -5.06 -1.58
CA PHE A 83 28.66 -5.20 -0.95
C PHE A 83 29.17 -6.65 -0.84
N SER A 84 28.30 -7.65 -1.03
CA SER A 84 28.65 -9.06 -0.83
C SER A 84 28.51 -9.93 -2.08
N ASP A 85 27.93 -9.42 -3.17
CA ASP A 85 27.65 -10.15 -4.42
C ASP A 85 26.90 -11.49 -4.24
N ARG A 86 26.24 -11.67 -3.09
CA ARG A 86 25.46 -12.89 -2.77
C ARG A 86 24.07 -12.80 -3.39
N SER A 87 23.85 -13.48 -4.51
CA SER A 87 22.58 -13.53 -5.24
C SER A 87 21.35 -13.82 -4.36
N MET A 88 21.50 -14.66 -3.33
CA MET A 88 20.44 -14.94 -2.34
C MET A 88 19.90 -13.68 -1.64
N MET A 89 20.75 -12.67 -1.39
CA MET A 89 20.33 -11.40 -0.78
C MET A 89 19.51 -10.56 -1.76
N LEU A 90 19.84 -10.60 -3.04
CA LEU A 90 19.04 -9.91 -4.05
C LEU A 90 17.67 -10.57 -4.17
N GLU A 91 17.60 -11.91 -4.17
CA GLU A 91 16.35 -12.65 -4.24
C GLU A 91 15.42 -12.33 -3.07
N ASP A 92 15.91 -12.34 -1.82
CA ASP A 92 15.11 -11.95 -0.65
C ASP A 92 14.64 -10.49 -0.73
N GLY A 93 15.50 -9.60 -1.25
CA GLY A 93 15.14 -8.20 -1.48
C GLY A 93 13.99 -8.03 -2.47
N LEU A 94 14.07 -8.74 -3.60
CA LEU A 94 13.06 -8.72 -4.65
C LEU A 94 11.76 -9.42 -4.22
N ASP A 95 11.83 -10.48 -3.42
CA ASP A 95 10.62 -11.13 -2.91
C ASP A 95 9.87 -10.23 -1.92
N ASN A 96 10.57 -9.52 -1.05
CA ASN A 96 9.93 -8.52 -0.18
C ASN A 96 9.27 -7.38 -0.98
N ILE A 97 9.87 -6.95 -2.10
CA ILE A 97 9.26 -5.98 -3.04
C ILE A 97 8.03 -6.58 -3.73
N ARG A 98 8.09 -7.84 -4.16
CA ARG A 98 6.97 -8.55 -4.76
C ARG A 98 5.78 -8.63 -3.80
N VAL A 99 6.02 -8.99 -2.54
CA VAL A 99 4.99 -9.02 -1.50
C VAL A 99 4.38 -7.64 -1.29
N PHE A 100 5.20 -6.59 -1.24
CA PHE A 100 4.71 -5.20 -1.16
C PHE A 100 3.75 -4.87 -2.32
N PHE A 101 4.16 -5.11 -3.56
CA PHE A 101 3.31 -4.82 -4.73
C PHE A 101 2.05 -5.69 -4.79
N LYS A 102 2.11 -6.94 -4.31
CA LYS A 102 0.94 -7.81 -4.21
C LYS A 102 -0.11 -7.21 -3.27
N ILE A 103 0.31 -6.73 -2.09
CA ILE A 103 -0.60 -6.07 -1.14
C ILE A 103 -1.16 -4.78 -1.76
N GLN A 104 -0.31 -3.94 -2.33
CA GLN A 104 -0.75 -2.70 -2.99
C GLN A 104 -1.73 -2.96 -4.14
N GLY A 105 -1.47 -3.95 -4.99
CA GLY A 105 -2.37 -4.33 -6.08
C GLY A 105 -3.76 -4.73 -5.59
N ILE A 106 -3.84 -5.51 -4.51
CA ILE A 106 -5.13 -5.90 -3.90
C ILE A 106 -5.86 -4.66 -3.37
N LEU A 107 -5.17 -3.76 -2.65
CA LEU A 107 -5.77 -2.54 -2.11
C LEU A 107 -6.33 -1.64 -3.22
N ILE A 108 -5.61 -1.52 -4.35
CA ILE A 108 -6.07 -0.75 -5.50
C ILE A 108 -7.35 -1.36 -6.08
N ILE A 109 -7.41 -2.68 -6.26
CA ILE A 109 -8.62 -3.35 -6.77
C ILE A 109 -9.81 -3.08 -5.84
N ILE A 110 -9.63 -3.23 -4.52
CA ILE A 110 -10.67 -2.95 -3.54
C ILE A 110 -11.13 -1.48 -3.63
N ALA A 111 -10.19 -0.54 -3.70
CA ALA A 111 -10.51 0.88 -3.81
C ALA A 111 -11.30 1.21 -5.08
N LEU A 112 -10.95 0.61 -6.22
CA LEU A 112 -11.68 0.77 -7.48
C LEU A 112 -13.10 0.25 -7.41
N VAL A 113 -13.32 -0.90 -6.76
CA VAL A 113 -14.67 -1.46 -6.57
C VAL A 113 -15.52 -0.54 -5.69
N ILE A 114 -14.98 -0.07 -4.56
CA ILE A 114 -15.67 0.87 -3.67
C ILE A 114 -16.01 2.17 -4.40
N LEU A 115 -15.06 2.71 -5.18
CA LEU A 115 -15.28 3.91 -5.98
C LEU A 115 -16.43 3.73 -6.98
N LEU A 116 -16.46 2.60 -7.68
CA LEU A 116 -17.52 2.29 -8.65
C LEU A 116 -18.90 2.20 -7.97
N VAL A 117 -18.98 1.52 -6.82
CA VAL A 117 -20.22 1.45 -6.02
C VAL A 117 -20.65 2.84 -5.55
N ALA A 118 -19.73 3.67 -5.09
CA ALA A 118 -20.03 5.05 -4.66
C ALA A 118 -20.56 5.91 -5.81
N ILE A 119 -20.00 5.79 -7.02
CA ILE A 119 -20.49 6.48 -8.22
C ILE A 119 -21.93 6.05 -8.52
N ILE A 120 -22.21 4.74 -8.54
CA ILE A 120 -23.56 4.23 -8.79
C ILE A 120 -24.54 4.76 -7.73
N ALA A 121 -24.21 4.62 -6.45
CA ALA A 121 -25.06 5.07 -5.35
C ALA A 121 -25.36 6.58 -5.42
N SER A 122 -24.36 7.40 -5.76
CA SER A 122 -24.55 8.86 -5.88
C SER A 122 -25.47 9.25 -7.04
N LEU A 123 -25.39 8.57 -8.19
CA LEU A 123 -26.28 8.80 -9.32
C LEU A 123 -27.73 8.43 -9.01
N PHE A 124 -27.96 7.28 -8.36
CA PHE A 124 -29.30 6.87 -7.93
C PHE A 124 -29.88 7.78 -6.85
N GLY A 125 -29.06 8.19 -5.87
CA GLY A 125 -29.46 9.14 -4.83
C GLY A 125 -29.84 10.50 -5.41
N ALA A 126 -29.06 11.02 -6.35
CA ALA A 126 -29.37 12.28 -7.05
C ALA A 126 -30.68 12.19 -7.85
N PHE A 127 -30.94 11.06 -8.51
CA PHE A 127 -32.17 10.83 -9.27
C PHE A 127 -33.41 10.79 -8.35
N MET A 128 -33.32 10.09 -7.21
CA MET A 128 -34.40 10.03 -6.21
C MET A 128 -34.68 11.39 -5.56
N PHE A 129 -33.63 12.18 -5.29
CA PHE A 129 -33.77 13.52 -4.71
C PHE A 129 -34.44 14.52 -5.67
N MET A 130 -34.16 14.44 -6.98
CA MET A 130 -34.86 15.25 -7.98
C MET A 130 -36.33 14.81 -8.15
N GLY A 131 -36.63 13.52 -8.08
CA GLY A 131 -38.01 13.00 -8.12
C GLY A 131 -38.86 13.47 -6.94
N PHE A 132 -38.29 13.55 -5.74
CA PHE A 132 -38.99 14.04 -4.54
C PHE A 132 -39.30 15.54 -4.56
N ARG A 133 -38.52 16.36 -5.29
CA ARG A 133 -38.69 17.82 -5.37
C ARG A 133 -39.67 18.27 -6.46
N GLY A 134 -40.10 17.33 -7.33
CA GLY A 134 -40.96 17.60 -8.49
C GLY A 134 -42.47 17.47 -8.25
N TYR A 135 -42.92 17.13 -7.04
CA TYR A 135 -44.36 17.11 -6.68
C TYR A 135 -44.68 18.23 -5.68
N PRO A 136 -45.01 19.43 -6.16
CA PRO A 136 -45.74 20.40 -5.35
C PRO A 136 -47.19 19.93 -5.22
N TYR A 137 -47.64 19.70 -3.99
CA TYR A 137 -49.06 19.90 -3.67
C TYR A 137 -49.34 21.39 -3.63
#